data_AF-A0A519ZQP5-F1
#
_entry.id   AF-A0A519ZQP5-F1
#
_cell.length_a   1.000
_cell.length_b   1.000
_cell.length_c   1.000
_cell.angle_alpha   90.00
_cell.angle_beta   90.00
_cell.angle_gamma   90.00
#
_symmetry.space_group_name_H-M   'P 1'
#
loop_
_entity.id
_entity.type
_entity.pdbx_description
1 polymer ?
#
loop_
_entity_poly.entity_id
_entity_poly.type
_entity_poly.pdbx_seq_one_letter_code
_entity_poly.pdbx_strand_id
1 'polypeptide(L)'
;MDQGENPTLARLRPSGQFTEGVLVAGSVETFSRSSYSGLLFQTLGKLLKQRTRRIGRFWVGPAAEENLRLGWRLVTSASSPREYDLAVE
;
A
#
# COMPACT_ATOMS: atom_id res chain seq x y z
N MET A 1 -2.81 14.35 13.29
CA MET A 1 -4.17 14.56 12.75
C MET A 1 -5.13 14.17 13.84
N ASP A 2 -5.85 15.16 14.35
CA ASP A 2 -6.84 14.96 15.40
C ASP A 2 -8.07 14.25 14.83
N GLN A 3 -8.47 13.15 15.44
CA GLN A 3 -9.48 12.23 14.90
C GLN A 3 -10.92 12.71 15.16
N GLY A 4 -11.08 13.73 16.02
CA GLY A 4 -12.39 14.27 16.42
C GLY A 4 -13.01 15.27 15.45
N GLU A 5 -12.21 15.94 14.60
CA GLU A 5 -12.68 17.10 13.83
C GLU A 5 -13.29 16.77 12.46
N ASN A 6 -12.95 15.61 11.85
CA ASN A 6 -13.50 15.24 10.55
C ASN A 6 -13.82 13.74 10.44
N PRO A 7 -15.06 13.33 10.76
CA PRO A 7 -15.50 11.94 10.73
C PRO A 7 -15.78 11.44 9.30
N THR A 8 -15.26 12.07 8.25
CA THR A 8 -15.37 11.59 6.85
C THR A 8 -14.01 11.38 6.19
N LEU A 9 -12.93 11.45 6.97
CA LEU A 9 -11.58 11.49 6.44
C LEU A 9 -11.07 10.08 6.09
N ALA A 10 -10.75 9.90 4.81
CA ALA A 10 -9.96 8.79 4.30
C ALA A 10 -8.58 9.31 3.91
N ARG A 11 -7.52 8.57 4.24
CA ARG A 11 -6.15 8.88 3.83
C ARG A 11 -5.68 7.88 2.80
N LEU A 12 -5.14 8.40 1.71
CA LEU A 12 -4.43 7.64 0.69
C LEU A 12 -2.96 8.05 0.75
N ARG A 13 -2.07 7.07 0.95
CA ARG A 13 -0.64 7.20 0.71
C ARG A 13 -0.31 6.41 -0.56
N PRO A 14 0.04 7.07 -1.67
CA PRO A 14 0.40 6.38 -2.90
C PRO A 14 1.63 5.49 -2.71
N SER A 15 1.64 4.36 -3.42
CA SER A 15 2.84 3.54 -3.58
C SER A 15 3.65 4.00 -4.80
N GLY A 16 4.94 3.70 -4.84
CA GLY A 16 5.72 3.97 -6.04
C GLY A 16 7.19 3.62 -5.90
N GLN A 17 7.93 3.88 -6.97
CA GLN A 17 9.38 3.87 -6.94
C GLN A 17 9.86 5.09 -6.16
N PHE A 18 10.67 4.86 -5.14
CA PHE A 18 11.32 5.93 -4.38
C PHE A 18 12.68 6.27 -4.98
N THR A 19 13.45 5.24 -5.31
CA THR A 19 14.70 5.32 -6.08
C THR A 19 14.88 4.02 -6.85
N GLU A 20 15.86 3.96 -7.75
CA GLU A 20 16.21 2.72 -8.44
C GLU A 20 16.45 1.57 -7.45
N GLY A 21 15.82 0.43 -7.70
CA GLY A 21 15.93 -0.74 -6.82
C GLY A 21 15.06 -0.69 -5.55
N VAL A 22 14.29 0.39 -5.29
CA VAL A 22 13.45 0.51 -4.08
C VAL A 22 12.05 1.01 -4.40
N LEU A 23 11.06 0.15 -4.11
CA LEU A 23 9.64 0.44 -4.11
C LEU A 23 9.16 0.71 -2.68
N VAL A 24 8.37 1.76 -2.50
CA VAL A 24 7.70 2.07 -1.23
C VAL A 24 6.22 1.72 -1.34
N ALA A 25 5.77 0.88 -0.41
CA ALA A 25 4.39 0.47 -0.30
C ALA A 25 3.53 1.64 0.22
N GLY A 26 2.42 1.88 -0.48
CA GLY A 26 1.40 2.82 -0.08
C GLY A 26 0.45 2.23 0.96
N SER A 27 -0.45 3.07 1.48
CA SER A 27 -1.52 2.62 2.37
C SER A 27 -2.83 3.36 2.07
N VAL A 28 -3.95 2.70 2.31
CA VAL A 28 -5.26 3.33 2.40
C VAL A 28 -5.73 3.15 3.84
N GLU A 29 -6.11 4.24 4.49
CA GLU A 29 -6.56 4.26 5.88
C GLU A 29 -7.89 5.00 5.94
N THR A 30 -8.86 4.47 6.70
CA THR A 30 -10.09 5.18 7.04
C THR A 30 -10.10 5.44 8.54
N PHE A 31 -10.37 6.68 8.95
CA PHE A 31 -10.31 7.09 10.36
C PHE A 31 -11.67 7.25 11.01
N SER A 32 -12.75 7.04 10.25
CA SER A 32 -14.09 7.35 10.72
C SER A 32 -15.02 6.16 10.78
N ARG A 33 -15.96 6.19 11.72
CA ARG A 33 -17.11 5.28 11.79
C ARG A 33 -18.23 5.62 10.77
N SER A 34 -18.04 6.65 9.94
CA SER A 34 -18.99 7.01 8.89
C SER A 34 -19.12 5.89 7.86
N SER A 35 -20.37 5.56 7.51
CA SER A 35 -20.71 4.60 6.47
C SER A 35 -20.10 4.97 5.11
N TYR A 36 -19.98 6.26 4.82
CA TYR A 36 -19.41 6.76 3.57
C TYR A 36 -17.92 6.43 3.43
N SER A 37 -17.12 6.72 4.46
CA SER A 37 -15.68 6.41 4.45
C SER A 37 -15.43 4.90 4.42
N GLY A 38 -16.28 4.12 5.09
CA GLY A 38 -16.28 2.66 5.01
C GLY A 38 -16.54 2.17 3.58
N LEU A 39 -17.55 2.74 2.90
CA LEU A 39 -17.87 2.42 1.51
C LEU A 39 -16.72 2.76 0.56
N LEU A 40 -16.10 3.94 0.71
CA LEU A 40 -14.93 4.33 -0.08
C LEU A 40 -13.76 3.37 0.11
N PHE A 41 -13.42 3.05 1.36
CA PHE A 41 -12.34 2.11 1.68
C PHE A 41 -12.60 0.72 1.08
N GLN A 42 -13.82 0.19 1.23
CA GLN A 42 -14.20 -1.11 0.68
C GLN A 42 -14.17 -1.12 -0.85
N THR A 43 -14.69 -0.07 -1.49
CA THR A 43 -14.75 0.05 -2.95
C THR A 43 -13.35 0.14 -3.54
N LEU A 44 -12.49 1.00 -2.98
CA LEU A 44 -11.10 1.13 -3.41
C LEU A 44 -10.32 -0.17 -3.16
N GLY A 45 -10.49 -0.79 -1.99
CA GLY A 45 -9.87 -2.07 -1.66
C GLY A 45 -10.27 -3.19 -2.62
N LYS A 46 -11.54 -3.26 -3.05
CA LYS A 46 -12.02 -4.24 -4.02
C LYS A 46 -11.37 -4.02 -5.40
N LEU A 47 -11.30 -2.78 -5.88
CA LEU A 47 -10.67 -2.44 -7.16
C LEU A 47 -9.18 -2.75 -7.18
N LEU A 48 -8.46 -2.43 -6.09
CA LEU A 48 -7.04 -2.73 -5.96
C LEU A 48 -6.79 -4.24 -5.99
N LYS A 49 -7.57 -5.03 -5.23
CA LYS A 49 -7.44 -6.50 -5.20
C LYS A 49 -7.69 -7.16 -6.55
N GLN A 50 -8.51 -6.57 -7.42
CA GLN A 50 -8.75 -7.10 -8.78
C GLN A 50 -7.55 -6.93 -9.72
N ARG A 51 -6.67 -5.96 -9.43
CA ARG A 51 -5.52 -5.61 -10.29
C ARG A 51 -4.17 -5.90 -9.66
N THR A 52 -4.17 -6.52 -8.48
CA THR A 52 -2.97 -6.81 -7.71
C THR A 52 -3.00 -8.24 -7.21
N ARG A 53 -1.82 -8.83 -7.03
CA ARG A 53 -1.64 -10.13 -6.39
C ARG A 53 -1.17 -9.92 -4.96
N ARG A 54 -1.61 -10.79 -4.06
CA ARG A 54 -1.10 -10.79 -2.69
C ARG A 54 0.24 -11.52 -2.66
N ILE A 55 1.30 -10.83 -2.25
CA ILE A 55 2.63 -11.41 -2.00
C ILE A 55 3.02 -11.05 -0.57
N GLY A 56 3.13 -12.07 0.29
CA GLY A 56 3.23 -11.89 1.74
C GLY A 56 2.09 -11.02 2.29
N ARG A 57 2.44 -9.88 2.88
CA ARG A 57 1.49 -8.90 3.44
C ARG A 57 1.06 -7.80 2.46
N PHE A 58 1.66 -7.73 1.27
CA PHE A 58 1.46 -6.63 0.33
C PHE A 58 0.52 -7.03 -0.81
N TRP A 59 -0.20 -6.04 -1.33
CA TRP A 59 -0.91 -6.13 -2.60
C TRP A 59 -0.01 -5.50 -3.68
N VAL A 60 0.47 -6.33 -4.60
CA VAL A 60 1.50 -5.99 -5.57
C VAL A 60 0.89 -5.97 -6.97
N GLY A 61 1.04 -4.85 -7.68
CA GLY A 61 0.62 -4.73 -9.08
C GLY A 61 1.67 -5.30 -10.05
N PRO A 62 1.31 -5.52 -11.33
CA PRO A 62 2.18 -6.19 -12.31
C PRO A 62 3.58 -5.57 -12.44
N ALA A 63 3.68 -4.24 -12.55
CA ALA A 63 4.97 -3.55 -12.67
C ALA A 63 5.84 -3.67 -11.40
N ALA A 64 5.21 -3.67 -10.22
CA ALA A 64 5.92 -3.85 -8.96
C ALA A 64 6.41 -5.30 -8.83
N GLU A 65 5.63 -6.28 -9.29
CA GLU A 65 6.02 -7.68 -9.31
C GLU A 65 7.19 -7.94 -10.26
N GLU A 66 7.21 -7.30 -11.44
CA GLU A 66 8.35 -7.35 -12.37
C GLU A 66 9.63 -6.80 -11.73
N ASN A 67 9.55 -5.62 -11.11
CA ASN A 67 10.69 -5.03 -10.39
C ASN A 67 11.17 -5.93 -9.24
N LEU A 68 10.27 -6.54 -8.49
CA LEU A 68 10.63 -7.48 -7.43
C LEU A 68 11.38 -8.70 -7.98
N ARG A 69 10.98 -9.24 -9.14
CA ARG A 69 11.72 -10.33 -9.81
C ARG A 69 13.13 -9.92 -10.25
N LEU A 70 13.34 -8.63 -10.53
CA LEU A 70 14.65 -8.05 -10.81
C LEU A 70 15.49 -7.80 -9.53
N GLY A 71 15.00 -8.22 -8.35
CA GLY A 71 15.69 -8.06 -7.08
C GLY A 71 15.46 -6.70 -6.41
N TRP A 72 14.46 -5.93 -6.85
CA TRP A 72 14.12 -4.68 -6.18
C TRP A 72 13.52 -4.94 -4.80
N ARG A 73 13.69 -3.97 -3.91
CA ARG A 73 13.18 -4.02 -2.54
C ARG A 73 11.79 -3.43 -2.48
N LEU A 74 10.83 -4.09 -1.81
CA LEU A 74 9.55 -3.49 -1.44
C LEU A 74 9.50 -3.25 0.06
N VAL A 75 9.43 -1.98 0.46
CA VAL A 75 9.51 -1.53 1.86
C VAL A 75 8.33 -0.63 2.25
N THR A 76 8.01 -0.56 3.53
CA THR A 76 7.04 0.42 4.05
C THR A 76 7.68 1.79 4.33
N SER A 77 9.01 1.84 4.44
CA SER A 77 9.81 3.05 4.58
C SER A 77 11.17 2.84 3.92
N ALA A 78 11.71 3.86 3.27
CA ALA A 78 13.04 3.78 2.65
C ALA A 78 14.16 3.52 3.68
N SER A 79 13.95 3.88 4.95
CA SER A 79 14.87 3.61 6.06
C SER A 79 14.78 2.20 6.64
N SER A 80 13.85 1.35 6.16
CA SER A 80 13.66 0.01 6.70
C SER A 80 14.88 -0.90 6.45
N PRO A 81 15.33 -1.67 7.47
CA PRO A 81 16.38 -2.69 7.29
C PRO A 81 16.02 -3.72 6.22
N ARG A 82 17.04 -4.23 5.50
CA ARG A 82 16.86 -5.20 4.39
C ARG A 82 16.20 -6.51 4.80
N GLU A 83 16.38 -6.93 6.04
CA GLU A 83 15.76 -8.13 6.61
C GLU A 83 14.21 -8.10 6.65
N TYR A 84 13.61 -6.92 6.51
CA TYR A 84 12.15 -6.74 6.45
C TYR A 84 11.62 -6.56 5.02
N ASP A 85 12.48 -6.70 4.02
CA ASP A 85 12.07 -6.64 2.63
C ASP A 85 11.18 -7.84 2.29
N LEU A 86 10.21 -7.61 1.42
CA LEU A 86 9.43 -8.71 0.87
C LEU A 86 10.32 -9.59 -0.02
N ALA A 87 10.50 -10.86 0.34
CA ALA A 87 11.02 -11.87 -0.56
C ALA A 87 9.90 -12.38 -1.48
N VAL A 88 10.17 -12.48 -2.78
CA VAL A 88 9.30 -13.17 -3.74
C VAL A 88 9.83 -14.60 -3.88
N GLU A 89 9.06 -15.58 -3.42
CA GLU A 89 9.26 -16.99 -3.77
C GLU A 89 8.80 -17.30 -5.20
#